data_AF-A0AAN6Y3D0-F1
#
_entry.id   AF-A0AAN6Y3D0-F1
#
_cell.length_a   1.000
_cell.length_b   1.000
_cell.length_c   1.000
_cell.angle_alpha   90.00
_cell.angle_beta   90.00
_cell.angle_gamma   90.00
#
_symmetry.space_group_name_H-M   'P 1'
#
loop_
_entity.id
_entity.type
_entity.pdbx_description
1 polymer ?
#
loop_
_entity_poly.entity_id
_entity_poly.type
_entity_poly.pdbx_seq_one_letter_code
_entity_poly.pdbx_strand_id
1 'polypeptide(L)'
;MDQNSQDPVTNLFNSLGDPNETDYLADTLEDKHGETQSQRAVRAFIDESSSLAPSDMDRDHAYLYEIFSTHRDLDSLNRAVIRDTLCNLAILTQDQPRDDDENLVKTRHLEYLAWVAAGRKDETSPLLPVGAQDALSRSPIDHSILPETNLNKACAACGKNDAKYRCSRCHLKTEDKKTFVTYYCNTKCQSNDWAKHRKRCRILSRLHRAVSILDELVCLSSEAVLEFCRHPVDIRERNGMVMFQQPADAHDGPMAYLGRHVAGKVRWQDVAASRELFLAALASNSCMEIYGGSRRPFLDLVLERKGVPAQALGTCVEVVCFRPKNMHRPVYSFIGTNPPTLEEIQIMDFNSTLAHEALRVTLVDGTKLVIDPTGRQFGWKEFLAPWDTYLPERVHNLVSEKGPENLVKREVSIYDGPSLQAELDRYSRARIHEDPDVVITDLSTTVNKAVAACLNMHAKRDFNGFKAFLSLSTNEFQAARQSMMDNAKTVLNGHVEWFRGRKDFRLYLNPHTVTMEHKVAFGEQLCQALEEVWISDDEYDELKDDPSRLDSLWRDRWDAKLGPNYRDG
;
A
#
# COMPACT_ATOMS: atom_id res chain seq x y z
N MET A 1 -8.23 -48.22 -20.80
CA MET A 1 -7.96 -47.44 -19.58
C MET A 1 -6.58 -46.87 -19.75
N ASP A 2 -6.49 -45.64 -20.25
CA ASP A 2 -5.20 -44.97 -20.43
C ASP A 2 -4.62 -44.66 -19.04
N GLN A 3 -3.63 -45.45 -18.64
CA GLN A 3 -2.95 -45.32 -17.35
C GLN A 3 -2.05 -44.07 -17.24
N ASN A 4 -2.21 -43.09 -18.12
CA ASN A 4 -1.32 -41.93 -18.24
C ASN A 4 -2.01 -40.57 -18.06
N SER A 5 -3.24 -40.53 -17.53
CA SER A 5 -3.82 -39.24 -17.14
C SER A 5 -3.06 -38.74 -15.92
N GLN A 6 -2.12 -37.82 -16.13
CA GLN A 6 -1.48 -37.08 -15.05
C GLN A 6 -2.56 -36.30 -14.27
N ASP A 7 -2.33 -36.16 -12.96
CA ASP A 7 -3.17 -35.36 -12.08
C ASP A 7 -3.31 -33.91 -12.61
N PRO A 8 -4.51 -33.30 -12.63
CA PRO A 8 -4.71 -31.94 -13.15
C PRO A 8 -3.86 -30.87 -12.47
N VAL A 9 -3.58 -30.98 -11.15
CA VAL A 9 -2.70 -30.02 -10.46
C VAL A 9 -1.28 -30.12 -11.01
N THR A 10 -0.80 -31.33 -11.25
CA THR A 10 0.46 -31.60 -11.91
C THR A 10 0.53 -30.98 -13.31
N ASN A 11 -0.53 -31.13 -14.11
CA ASN A 11 -0.62 -30.55 -15.44
C ASN A 11 -0.59 -29.02 -15.41
N LEU A 12 -1.27 -28.40 -14.43
CA LEU A 12 -1.26 -26.96 -14.21
C LEU A 12 0.18 -26.45 -14.02
N PHE A 13 0.91 -26.99 -13.04
CA PHE A 13 2.27 -26.52 -12.73
C PHE A 13 3.27 -26.80 -13.86
N ASN A 14 3.14 -27.92 -14.57
CA ASN A 14 3.93 -28.19 -15.78
C ASN A 14 3.66 -27.16 -16.89
N SER A 15 2.40 -26.74 -17.02
CA SER A 15 1.98 -25.79 -18.06
C SER A 15 2.36 -24.35 -17.75
N LEU A 16 2.61 -23.99 -16.49
CA LEU A 16 3.05 -22.64 -16.11
C LEU A 16 4.46 -22.31 -16.65
N GLY A 17 5.33 -23.28 -16.88
CA GLY A 17 6.72 -23.05 -17.33
C GLY A 17 7.69 -22.83 -16.17
N ASP A 18 8.84 -22.17 -16.40
CA ASP A 18 9.79 -21.86 -15.33
C ASP A 18 9.26 -20.71 -14.45
N PRO A 19 9.22 -20.87 -13.11
CA PRO A 19 8.74 -19.82 -12.21
C PRO A 19 9.52 -18.50 -12.32
N ASN A 20 10.81 -18.54 -12.70
CA ASN A 20 11.61 -17.33 -12.89
C ASN A 20 11.25 -16.58 -14.17
N GLU A 21 10.97 -17.30 -15.25
CA GLU A 21 10.60 -16.70 -16.54
C GLU A 21 9.20 -16.10 -16.47
N THR A 22 8.25 -16.82 -15.85
CA THR A 22 6.88 -16.35 -15.66
C THR A 22 6.81 -15.06 -14.85
N ASP A 23 7.65 -14.94 -13.82
CA ASP A 23 7.73 -13.75 -12.98
C ASP A 23 8.19 -12.50 -13.75
N TYR A 24 9.17 -12.67 -14.66
CA TYR A 24 9.68 -11.59 -15.50
C TYR A 24 8.71 -11.20 -16.63
N LEU A 25 8.03 -12.19 -17.22
CA LEU A 25 7.11 -11.99 -18.33
C LEU A 25 5.76 -11.40 -17.91
N ALA A 26 5.39 -11.47 -16.63
CA ALA A 26 4.17 -10.86 -16.09
C ALA A 26 4.07 -9.35 -16.37
N ASP A 27 5.20 -8.67 -16.55
CA ASP A 27 5.27 -7.20 -16.51
C ASP A 27 5.68 -6.54 -17.84
N THR A 28 6.30 -7.28 -18.75
CA THR A 28 6.99 -6.70 -19.92
C THR A 28 6.12 -6.55 -21.16
N LEU A 29 4.87 -7.02 -21.12
CA LEU A 29 3.97 -6.95 -22.26
C LEU A 29 2.59 -6.48 -21.80
N GLU A 30 2.21 -5.29 -22.27
CA GLU A 30 0.83 -5.09 -22.72
C GLU A 30 0.60 -6.14 -23.80
N ASP A 31 0.28 -7.38 -23.40
CA ASP A 31 -0.09 -8.46 -24.30
C ASP A 31 -1.45 -8.07 -24.86
N LYS A 32 -1.44 -7.16 -25.84
CA LYS A 32 -2.56 -6.27 -26.04
C LYS A 32 -3.86 -7.00 -26.34
N HIS A 33 -3.84 -8.22 -26.88
CA HIS A 33 -5.06 -8.98 -27.15
C HIS A 33 -4.88 -10.51 -27.10
N GLY A 34 -3.96 -11.04 -26.28
CA GLY A 34 -3.63 -12.47 -26.27
C GLY A 34 -3.86 -13.16 -24.93
N GLU A 35 -4.43 -14.36 -24.95
CA GLU A 35 -4.46 -15.24 -23.79
C GLU A 35 -3.04 -15.63 -23.39
N THR A 36 -2.74 -15.50 -22.11
CA THR A 36 -1.40 -15.71 -21.55
C THR A 36 -1.17 -17.18 -21.27
N GLN A 37 0.08 -17.63 -21.14
CA GLN A 37 0.38 -19.03 -20.82
C GLN A 37 -0.29 -19.48 -19.52
N SER A 38 -0.24 -18.64 -18.48
CA SER A 38 -0.87 -18.92 -17.18
C SER A 38 -2.39 -19.03 -17.30
N GLN A 39 -3.05 -18.18 -18.09
CA GLN A 39 -4.49 -18.28 -18.33
C GLN A 39 -4.86 -19.57 -19.06
N ARG A 40 -4.09 -19.97 -20.09
CA ARG A 40 -4.30 -21.25 -20.78
C ARG A 40 -4.14 -22.44 -19.82
N ALA A 41 -3.12 -22.39 -18.96
CA ALA A 41 -2.86 -23.44 -17.98
C ALA A 41 -4.01 -23.56 -16.97
N VAL A 42 -4.53 -22.42 -16.46
CA VAL A 42 -5.68 -22.42 -15.55
C VAL A 42 -6.96 -22.87 -16.24
N ARG A 43 -7.20 -22.48 -17.50
CA ARG A 43 -8.36 -22.96 -18.26
C ARG A 43 -8.34 -24.49 -18.40
N ALA A 44 -7.21 -25.04 -18.84
CA ALA A 44 -7.05 -26.49 -18.96
C ALA A 44 -7.28 -27.20 -17.61
N PHE A 45 -6.74 -26.64 -16.52
CA PHE A 45 -6.98 -27.15 -15.17
C PHE A 45 -8.47 -27.14 -14.79
N ILE A 46 -9.20 -26.04 -15.02
CA ILE A 46 -10.64 -25.97 -14.73
C ILE A 46 -11.41 -27.01 -15.55
N ASP A 47 -11.12 -27.11 -16.85
CA ASP A 47 -11.80 -28.02 -17.77
C ASP A 47 -11.60 -29.49 -17.34
N GLU A 48 -10.35 -29.89 -17.04
CA GLU A 48 -10.02 -31.23 -16.54
C GLU A 48 -10.71 -31.52 -15.19
N SER A 49 -10.65 -30.56 -14.28
CA SER A 49 -11.19 -30.68 -12.91
C SER A 49 -12.71 -30.76 -12.87
N SER A 50 -13.40 -30.14 -13.84
CA SER A 50 -14.88 -30.12 -13.89
C SER A 50 -15.52 -31.51 -14.05
N SER A 51 -14.73 -32.50 -14.46
CA SER A 51 -15.17 -33.88 -14.66
C SER A 51 -14.97 -34.79 -13.44
N LEU A 52 -14.24 -34.32 -12.42
CA LEU A 52 -13.87 -35.11 -11.24
C LEU A 52 -14.91 -34.97 -10.13
N ALA A 53 -15.11 -36.04 -9.35
CA ALA A 53 -15.92 -35.94 -8.14
C ALA A 53 -15.14 -35.19 -7.05
N PRO A 54 -15.79 -34.40 -6.18
CA PRO A 54 -15.11 -33.69 -5.08
C PRO A 54 -14.32 -34.61 -4.15
N SER A 55 -14.72 -35.88 -4.00
CA SER A 55 -14.00 -36.89 -3.20
C SER A 55 -12.67 -37.33 -3.80
N ASP A 56 -12.46 -37.07 -5.10
CA ASP A 56 -11.27 -37.48 -5.85
C ASP A 56 -10.24 -36.34 -5.94
N MET A 57 -10.60 -35.13 -5.48
CA MET A 57 -9.72 -33.97 -5.45
C MET A 57 -8.92 -33.99 -4.14
N ASP A 58 -7.61 -33.87 -4.24
CA ASP A 58 -6.80 -33.57 -3.06
C ASP A 58 -7.08 -32.15 -2.54
N ARG A 59 -6.46 -31.81 -1.40
CA ARG A 59 -6.70 -30.51 -0.75
C ARG A 59 -6.28 -29.32 -1.62
N ASP A 60 -5.16 -29.43 -2.31
CA ASP A 60 -4.64 -28.34 -3.16
C ASP A 60 -5.49 -28.19 -4.42
N HIS A 61 -5.93 -29.32 -4.98
CA HIS A 61 -6.85 -29.39 -6.10
C HIS A 61 -8.18 -28.71 -5.77
N ALA A 62 -8.81 -29.11 -4.67
CA ALA A 62 -10.09 -28.57 -4.25
C ALA A 62 -10.02 -27.04 -4.08
N TYR A 63 -8.96 -26.55 -3.41
CA TYR A 63 -8.72 -25.11 -3.23
C TYR A 63 -8.54 -24.37 -4.56
N LEU A 64 -7.65 -24.85 -5.43
CA LEU A 64 -7.39 -24.20 -6.72
C LEU A 64 -8.65 -24.21 -7.60
N TYR A 65 -9.40 -25.30 -7.60
CA TYR A 65 -10.62 -25.42 -8.38
C TYR A 65 -11.71 -24.49 -7.87
N GLU A 66 -11.91 -24.40 -6.55
CA GLU A 66 -12.85 -23.46 -5.94
C GLU A 66 -12.54 -22.02 -6.36
N ILE A 67 -11.31 -21.56 -6.18
CA ILE A 67 -10.92 -20.18 -6.51
C ILE A 67 -10.98 -19.91 -8.01
N PHE A 68 -10.40 -20.79 -8.86
CA PHE A 68 -10.37 -20.53 -10.29
C PHE A 68 -11.73 -20.71 -10.97
N SER A 69 -12.60 -21.60 -10.47
CA SER A 69 -13.93 -21.82 -11.07
C SER A 69 -14.93 -20.70 -10.76
N THR A 70 -14.72 -19.89 -9.72
CA THR A 70 -15.52 -18.68 -9.47
C THR A 70 -15.25 -17.58 -10.50
N HIS A 71 -14.08 -17.61 -11.13
CA HIS A 71 -13.65 -16.68 -12.18
C HIS A 71 -13.94 -17.23 -13.59
N ARG A 72 -15.18 -17.69 -13.84
CA ARG A 72 -15.56 -18.31 -15.14
C ARG A 72 -15.34 -17.40 -16.34
N ASP A 73 -15.44 -16.09 -16.14
CA ASP A 73 -15.00 -15.13 -17.13
C ASP A 73 -13.46 -15.04 -17.09
N LEU A 74 -12.79 -15.85 -17.89
CA LEU A 74 -11.33 -15.91 -17.92
C LEU A 74 -10.68 -14.62 -18.40
N ASP A 75 -11.45 -13.72 -19.04
CA ASP A 75 -10.97 -12.37 -19.37
C ASP A 75 -10.81 -11.53 -18.09
N SER A 76 -11.55 -11.86 -17.01
CA SER A 76 -11.39 -11.27 -15.68
C SER A 76 -10.23 -11.88 -14.88
N LEU A 77 -9.82 -13.12 -15.21
CA LEU A 77 -8.71 -13.81 -14.55
C LEU A 77 -7.37 -13.28 -15.06
N ASN A 78 -6.99 -12.10 -14.55
CA ASN A 78 -5.72 -11.50 -14.87
C ASN A 78 -4.55 -12.26 -14.18
N ARG A 79 -3.33 -12.04 -14.67
CA ARG A 79 -2.12 -12.71 -14.15
C ARG A 79 -1.88 -12.48 -12.65
N ALA A 80 -2.33 -11.35 -12.10
CA ALA A 80 -2.17 -11.06 -10.68
C ALA A 80 -3.02 -12.01 -9.83
N VAL A 81 -4.30 -12.22 -10.18
CA VAL A 81 -5.18 -13.16 -9.47
C VAL A 81 -4.62 -14.58 -9.47
N ILE A 82 -4.15 -15.07 -10.62
CA ILE A 82 -3.52 -16.40 -10.72
C ILE A 82 -2.32 -16.50 -9.77
N ARG A 83 -1.44 -15.50 -9.83
CA ARG A 83 -0.21 -15.48 -9.04
C ARG A 83 -0.50 -15.40 -7.55
N ASP A 84 -1.41 -14.53 -7.13
CA ASP A 84 -1.77 -14.38 -5.72
C ASP A 84 -2.39 -15.68 -5.20
N THR A 85 -3.29 -16.31 -5.98
CA THR A 85 -3.87 -17.62 -5.65
C THR A 85 -2.80 -18.69 -5.45
N LEU A 86 -1.78 -18.74 -6.32
CA LEU A 86 -0.69 -19.72 -6.18
C LEU A 86 0.28 -19.37 -5.04
N CYS A 87 0.54 -18.07 -4.77
CA CYS A 87 1.28 -17.63 -3.58
C CYS A 87 0.56 -18.03 -2.29
N ASN A 88 -0.77 -17.93 -2.27
CA ASN A 88 -1.60 -18.37 -1.14
C ASN A 88 -1.43 -19.85 -0.88
N LEU A 89 -1.57 -20.67 -1.93
CA LEU A 89 -1.36 -22.10 -1.84
C LEU A 89 0.05 -22.41 -1.29
N ALA A 90 1.07 -21.70 -1.78
CA ALA A 90 2.45 -21.86 -1.33
C ALA A 90 2.65 -21.53 0.16
N ILE A 91 2.02 -20.48 0.67
CA ILE A 91 2.09 -20.11 2.10
C ILE A 91 1.31 -21.10 2.97
N LEU A 92 0.12 -21.54 2.54
CA LEU A 92 -0.76 -22.42 3.31
C LEU A 92 -0.24 -23.87 3.38
N THR A 93 0.59 -24.27 2.42
CA THR A 93 1.20 -25.61 2.35
C THR A 93 2.64 -25.63 2.86
N GLN A 94 3.22 -24.48 3.23
CA GLN A 94 4.64 -24.38 3.61
C GLN A 94 5.03 -25.28 4.79
N ASP A 95 4.12 -25.49 5.75
CA ASP A 95 4.35 -26.29 6.95
C ASP A 95 4.03 -27.78 6.76
N GLN A 96 3.52 -28.20 5.59
CA GLN A 96 3.16 -29.59 5.33
C GLN A 96 4.40 -30.43 4.97
N PRO A 97 4.51 -31.68 5.48
CA PRO A 97 5.55 -32.60 5.04
C PRO A 97 5.45 -32.78 3.52
N ARG A 98 6.58 -32.67 2.82
CA ARG A 98 6.62 -32.93 1.38
C ARG A 98 7.06 -34.36 1.16
N ASP A 99 6.34 -35.08 0.31
CA ASP A 99 6.77 -36.39 -0.14
C ASP A 99 7.94 -36.22 -1.12
N ASP A 100 9.05 -36.92 -0.86
CA ASP A 100 10.30 -36.80 -1.62
C ASP A 100 10.16 -37.16 -3.12
N ASP A 101 9.08 -37.85 -3.49
CA ASP A 101 8.75 -38.29 -4.87
C ASP A 101 7.66 -37.42 -5.54
N GLU A 102 6.95 -36.55 -4.82
CA GLU A 102 5.86 -35.77 -5.39
C GLU A 102 6.39 -34.58 -6.22
N ASN A 103 6.29 -34.76 -7.54
CA ASN A 103 6.19 -33.74 -8.56
C ASN A 103 7.08 -32.51 -8.35
N LEU A 104 8.39 -32.71 -8.57
CA LEU A 104 9.47 -31.72 -8.45
C LEU A 104 9.11 -30.33 -9.03
N VAL A 105 8.28 -30.27 -10.07
CA VAL A 105 7.83 -29.02 -10.70
C VAL A 105 6.88 -28.22 -9.79
N LYS A 106 5.84 -28.85 -9.21
CA LYS A 106 4.92 -28.21 -8.25
C LYS A 106 5.70 -27.69 -7.05
N THR A 107 6.54 -28.53 -6.45
CA THR A 107 7.37 -28.17 -5.29
C THR A 107 8.25 -26.96 -5.58
N ARG A 108 8.96 -26.96 -6.72
CA ARG A 108 9.82 -25.83 -7.14
C ARG A 108 9.02 -24.54 -7.34
N HIS A 109 7.82 -24.61 -7.92
CA HIS A 109 6.94 -23.46 -8.09
C HIS A 109 6.46 -22.91 -6.75
N LEU A 110 5.97 -23.77 -5.86
CA LEU A 110 5.48 -23.34 -4.55
C LEU A 110 6.61 -22.75 -3.69
N GLU A 111 7.83 -23.31 -3.72
CA GLU A 111 8.99 -22.70 -3.06
C GLU A 111 9.30 -21.30 -3.59
N TYR A 112 9.30 -21.14 -4.92
CA TYR A 112 9.51 -19.85 -5.54
C TYR A 112 8.44 -18.84 -5.14
N LEU A 113 7.16 -19.22 -5.20
CA LEU A 113 6.05 -18.34 -4.87
C LEU A 113 6.00 -18.00 -3.37
N ALA A 114 6.33 -18.94 -2.48
CA ALA A 114 6.51 -18.65 -1.06
C ALA A 114 7.65 -17.65 -0.83
N TRP A 115 8.76 -17.78 -1.57
CA TRP A 115 9.86 -16.81 -1.53
C TRP A 115 9.42 -15.42 -2.03
N VAL A 116 8.61 -15.36 -3.09
CA VAL A 116 8.00 -14.11 -3.58
C VAL A 116 7.12 -13.47 -2.51
N ALA A 117 6.16 -14.23 -1.98
CA ALA A 117 5.23 -13.80 -0.94
C ALA A 117 5.96 -13.28 0.30
N ALA A 118 7.01 -13.99 0.73
CA ALA A 118 7.87 -13.64 1.86
C ALA A 118 8.87 -12.49 1.59
N GLY A 119 8.76 -11.80 0.45
CA GLY A 119 9.42 -10.53 0.21
C GLY A 119 10.70 -10.59 -0.62
N ARG A 120 10.96 -11.71 -1.32
CA ARG A 120 12.10 -11.88 -2.24
C ARG A 120 13.44 -11.52 -1.63
N LYS A 121 13.77 -12.15 -0.51
CA LYS A 121 15.07 -11.94 0.15
C LYS A 121 16.15 -12.64 -0.68
N ASP A 122 17.11 -11.88 -1.18
CA ASP A 122 18.14 -12.37 -2.10
C ASP A 122 18.87 -13.60 -1.52
N GLU A 123 19.12 -13.58 -0.19
CA GLU A 123 19.83 -14.64 0.52
C GLU A 123 19.03 -15.93 0.72
N THR A 124 17.71 -15.90 0.52
CA THR A 124 16.83 -17.07 0.67
C THR A 124 16.21 -17.50 -0.66
N SER A 125 16.77 -17.06 -1.79
CA SER A 125 16.22 -17.42 -3.09
C SER A 125 16.33 -18.93 -3.34
N PRO A 126 15.23 -19.61 -3.72
CA PRO A 126 15.26 -21.04 -4.06
C PRO A 126 15.96 -21.30 -5.40
N LEU A 127 16.29 -20.25 -6.15
CA LEU A 127 17.02 -20.33 -7.41
C LEU A 127 18.55 -20.28 -7.22
N LEU A 128 19.03 -20.15 -5.99
CA LEU A 128 20.46 -20.17 -5.72
C LEU A 128 21.04 -21.55 -6.11
N PRO A 129 22.21 -21.60 -6.77
CA PRO A 129 22.89 -22.86 -7.04
C PRO A 129 23.09 -23.67 -5.74
N VAL A 130 22.97 -24.98 -5.83
CA VAL A 130 23.27 -25.90 -4.71
C VAL A 130 24.69 -25.60 -4.19
N GLY A 131 24.80 -25.27 -2.89
CA GLY A 131 26.04 -24.85 -2.23
C GLY A 131 26.28 -23.34 -2.13
N ALA A 132 25.56 -22.50 -2.88
CA ALA A 132 25.62 -21.04 -2.69
C ALA A 132 24.94 -20.60 -1.39
N GLN A 133 23.92 -21.34 -0.93
CA GLN A 133 23.26 -21.10 0.36
C GLN A 133 24.21 -21.32 1.55
N ASP A 134 25.08 -22.32 1.49
CA ASP A 134 26.06 -22.60 2.55
C ASP A 134 27.12 -21.49 2.68
N ALA A 135 27.36 -20.74 1.60
CA ALA A 135 28.29 -19.62 1.58
C ALA A 135 27.69 -18.32 2.14
N LEU A 136 26.36 -18.22 2.21
CA LEU A 136 25.67 -17.07 2.79
C LEU A 136 25.68 -17.16 4.31
N SER A 137 25.86 -16.00 4.97
CA SER A 137 25.83 -15.92 6.42
C SER A 137 24.52 -16.51 6.96
N ARG A 138 24.61 -17.45 7.91
CA ARG A 138 23.43 -18.01 8.59
C ARG A 138 22.65 -16.99 9.43
N SER A 139 23.23 -15.81 9.65
CA SER A 139 22.53 -14.76 10.39
C SER A 139 21.52 -14.07 9.47
N PRO A 140 20.24 -13.97 9.86
CA PRO A 140 19.23 -13.23 9.10
C PRO A 140 19.73 -11.82 8.76
N ILE A 141 19.62 -11.44 7.48
CA ILE A 141 19.97 -10.08 7.05
C ILE A 141 18.84 -9.14 7.48
N ASP A 142 19.20 -8.10 8.22
CA ASP A 142 18.27 -7.04 8.60
C ASP A 142 17.99 -6.14 7.40
N HIS A 143 16.91 -6.47 6.68
CA HIS A 143 16.42 -5.70 5.54
C HIS A 143 15.64 -4.45 5.92
N SER A 144 15.47 -4.12 7.21
CA SER A 144 14.70 -2.93 7.61
C SER A 144 15.37 -1.61 7.22
N ILE A 145 16.69 -1.63 7.01
CA ILE A 145 17.49 -0.48 6.63
C ILE A 145 18.50 -0.88 5.56
N LEU A 146 18.71 -0.01 4.57
CA LEU A 146 19.75 -0.20 3.55
C LEU A 146 21.14 -0.45 4.15
N PRO A 147 21.97 -1.31 3.54
CA PRO A 147 23.31 -1.58 4.02
C PRO A 147 24.25 -0.37 3.88
N GLU A 148 25.16 -0.17 4.83
CA GLU A 148 26.17 0.89 4.77
C GLU A 148 27.28 0.63 3.72
N THR A 149 27.34 -0.58 3.16
CA THR A 149 28.42 -1.07 2.30
C THR A 149 28.57 -0.27 1.00
N ASN A 150 27.49 0.38 0.56
CA ASN A 150 27.48 1.20 -0.66
C ASN A 150 27.89 2.67 -0.44
N LEU A 151 28.31 3.02 0.78
CA LEU A 151 28.85 4.35 1.05
C LEU A 151 30.25 4.48 0.46
N ASN A 152 30.37 5.22 -0.65
CA ASN A 152 31.66 5.61 -1.20
C ASN A 152 32.46 6.45 -0.18
N LYS A 153 33.41 5.80 0.51
CA LYS A 153 34.32 6.43 1.48
C LYS A 153 35.49 7.16 0.80
N ALA A 154 35.40 7.49 -0.49
CA ALA A 154 36.35 8.39 -1.11
C ALA A 154 36.15 9.83 -0.60
N CYS A 155 37.27 10.49 -0.32
CA CYS A 155 37.29 11.90 0.04
C CYS A 155 36.80 12.75 -1.13
N ALA A 156 35.72 13.50 -0.95
CA ALA A 156 35.15 14.35 -2.00
C ALA A 156 36.12 15.44 -2.52
N ALA A 157 37.15 15.79 -1.74
CA ALA A 157 38.13 16.80 -2.11
C ALA A 157 39.36 16.26 -2.85
N CYS A 158 39.86 15.08 -2.47
CA CYS A 158 41.13 14.55 -3.00
C CYS A 158 41.05 13.13 -3.58
N GLY A 159 39.88 12.50 -3.57
CA GLY A 159 39.64 11.18 -4.15
C GLY A 159 40.22 9.99 -3.38
N LYS A 160 40.98 10.21 -2.30
CA LYS A 160 41.53 9.12 -1.47
C LYS A 160 40.42 8.32 -0.81
N ASN A 161 40.49 6.99 -0.91
CA ASN A 161 39.59 6.06 -0.24
C ASN A 161 39.76 6.10 1.30
N ASP A 162 38.85 5.42 2.00
CA ASP A 162 38.86 5.25 3.46
C ASP A 162 38.86 6.56 4.27
N ALA A 163 38.24 7.60 3.71
CA ALA A 163 38.01 8.85 4.39
C ALA A 163 37.11 8.65 5.64
N LYS A 164 37.61 9.06 6.81
CA LYS A 164 36.91 8.89 8.11
C LYS A 164 36.14 10.13 8.54
N TYR A 165 36.56 11.30 8.06
CA TYR A 165 35.90 12.57 8.40
C TYR A 165 34.65 12.73 7.55
N ARG A 166 33.57 13.31 8.09
CA ARG A 166 32.25 13.32 7.44
C ARG A 166 31.54 14.64 7.63
N CYS A 167 30.76 15.05 6.64
CA CYS A 167 29.91 16.22 6.80
C CYS A 167 28.77 15.93 7.79
N SER A 168 28.62 16.80 8.79
CA SER A 168 27.57 16.66 9.82
C SER A 168 26.19 17.11 9.35
N ARG A 169 26.06 17.70 8.16
CA ARG A 169 24.82 18.33 7.69
C ARG A 169 24.13 17.64 6.51
N CYS A 170 24.89 16.98 5.64
CA CYS A 170 24.32 16.32 4.45
C CYS A 170 24.16 14.81 4.63
N HIS A 171 24.32 14.28 5.85
CA HIS A 171 24.08 12.86 6.05
C HIS A 171 22.59 12.58 6.08
N LEU A 172 22.17 11.55 5.36
CA LEU A 172 20.85 10.94 5.53
C LEU A 172 21.02 9.85 6.57
N LYS A 173 20.15 9.88 7.58
CA LYS A 173 20.13 8.91 8.66
C LYS A 173 18.76 8.28 8.70
N THR A 174 18.75 6.97 8.79
CA THR A 174 17.59 6.17 9.13
C THR A 174 17.93 5.52 10.45
N GLU A 175 17.27 5.94 11.52
CA GLU A 175 17.67 5.62 12.89
C GLU A 175 19.16 5.97 13.14
N ASP A 176 19.95 5.01 13.59
CA ASP A 176 21.39 5.18 13.85
C ASP A 176 22.28 4.90 12.62
N LYS A 177 21.73 4.27 11.57
CA LYS A 177 22.47 3.90 10.35
C LYS A 177 22.48 5.05 9.35
N LYS A 178 23.56 5.13 8.57
CA LYS A 178 23.74 6.19 7.56
C LYS A 178 23.50 5.61 6.17
N THR A 179 22.48 6.13 5.50
CA THR A 179 22.18 5.73 4.11
C THR A 179 22.91 6.60 3.10
N PHE A 180 23.36 7.80 3.49
CA PHE A 180 24.18 8.67 2.66
C PHE A 180 25.03 9.61 3.51
N VAL A 181 26.29 9.85 3.11
CA VAL A 181 27.11 10.92 3.69
C VAL A 181 28.28 11.27 2.79
N THR A 182 28.68 12.54 2.76
CA THR A 182 29.92 12.98 2.11
C THR A 182 31.11 12.82 3.04
N TYR A 183 32.13 12.08 2.58
CA TYR A 183 33.35 11.81 3.33
C TYR A 183 34.52 12.71 2.90
N TYR A 184 35.44 12.92 3.84
CA TYR A 184 36.66 13.70 3.73
C TYR A 184 37.80 13.02 4.52
N CYS A 185 39.05 13.18 4.09
CA CYS A 185 40.17 12.69 4.90
C CYS A 185 40.28 13.45 6.24
N ASN A 186 39.96 14.74 6.23
CA ASN A 186 40.09 15.66 7.37
C ASN A 186 39.36 17.00 7.10
N THR A 187 39.34 17.87 8.10
CA THR A 187 38.73 19.22 8.03
C THR A 187 39.33 20.10 6.93
N LYS A 188 40.62 19.94 6.60
CA LYS A 188 41.27 20.67 5.50
C LYS A 188 40.66 20.28 4.15
N CYS A 189 40.48 18.98 3.90
CA CYS A 189 39.79 18.50 2.70
C CYS A 189 38.35 19.02 2.62
N GLN A 190 37.61 18.98 3.73
CA GLN A 190 36.26 19.55 3.76
C GLN A 190 36.25 21.05 3.45
N SER A 191 37.17 21.81 4.03
CA SER A 191 37.28 23.26 3.80
C SER A 191 37.59 23.57 2.34
N ASN A 192 38.48 22.79 1.72
CA ASN A 192 38.84 22.93 0.31
C ASN A 192 37.66 22.66 -0.63
N ASP A 193 36.82 21.65 -0.32
CA ASP A 193 35.63 21.30 -1.10
C ASP A 193 34.40 22.16 -0.73
N TRP A 194 34.46 22.94 0.36
CA TRP A 194 33.28 23.57 0.93
C TRP A 194 32.54 24.51 -0.03
N ALA A 195 33.26 25.26 -0.87
CA ALA A 195 32.64 26.13 -1.86
C ALA A 195 31.70 25.37 -2.82
N LYS A 196 32.13 24.18 -3.27
CA LYS A 196 31.35 23.27 -4.12
C LYS A 196 30.27 22.54 -3.31
N HIS A 197 30.64 21.97 -2.17
CA HIS A 197 29.78 21.14 -1.34
C HIS A 197 28.62 21.92 -0.69
N ARG A 198 28.83 23.17 -0.27
CA ARG A 198 27.87 23.96 0.51
C ARG A 198 26.50 24.05 -0.16
N LYS A 199 26.45 24.21 -1.50
CA LYS A 199 25.19 24.28 -2.25
C LYS A 199 24.46 22.94 -2.19
N ARG A 200 25.14 21.84 -2.52
CA ARG A 200 24.62 20.47 -2.44
C ARG A 200 24.14 20.11 -1.02
N CYS A 201 24.97 20.40 -0.02
CA CYS A 201 24.69 20.15 1.39
C CYS A 201 23.39 20.82 1.85
N ARG A 202 23.17 22.08 1.47
CA ARG A 202 21.95 22.82 1.78
C ARG A 202 20.72 22.23 1.10
N ILE A 203 20.84 21.82 -0.17
CA ILE A 203 19.75 21.21 -0.93
C ILE A 203 19.34 19.88 -0.29
N LEU A 204 20.32 19.00 -0.03
CA LEU A 204 20.08 17.71 0.61
C LEU A 204 19.44 17.85 2.00
N SER A 205 19.94 18.78 2.82
CA SER A 205 19.39 19.01 4.15
C SER A 205 17.94 19.50 4.09
N ARG A 206 17.61 20.41 3.16
CA ARG A 206 16.23 20.87 2.95
C ARG A 206 15.34 19.76 2.45
N LEU A 207 15.81 18.98 1.46
CA LEU A 207 15.04 17.86 0.91
C LEU A 207 14.74 16.83 1.99
N HIS A 208 15.74 16.40 2.76
CA HIS A 208 15.54 15.47 3.87
C HIS A 208 14.49 15.97 4.86
N ARG A 209 14.57 17.24 5.27
CA ARG A 209 13.59 17.87 6.18
C ARG A 209 12.18 17.92 5.59
N ALA A 210 12.07 18.19 4.29
CA ALA A 210 10.78 18.27 3.63
C ALA A 210 10.16 16.87 3.48
N VAL A 211 10.95 15.87 3.09
CA VAL A 211 10.49 14.48 2.98
C VAL A 211 10.18 13.90 4.35
N SER A 212 10.91 14.24 5.41
CA SER A 212 10.58 13.79 6.77
C SER A 212 9.27 14.37 7.29
N ILE A 213 8.79 15.50 6.74
CA ILE A 213 7.45 16.03 7.02
C ILE A 213 6.41 15.29 6.20
N LEU A 214 6.68 15.05 4.91
CA LEU A 214 5.82 14.24 4.06
C LEU A 214 5.56 12.86 4.67
N ASP A 215 6.62 12.17 5.10
CA ASP A 215 6.57 10.84 5.70
C ASP A 215 5.68 10.79 6.96
N GLU A 216 5.78 11.81 7.83
CA GLU A 216 4.95 11.91 9.04
C GLU A 216 3.50 12.30 8.71
N LEU A 217 3.27 13.18 7.74
CA LEU A 217 1.92 13.51 7.28
C LEU A 217 1.22 12.31 6.66
N VAL A 218 1.96 11.48 5.91
CA VAL A 218 1.46 10.22 5.37
C VAL A 218 1.09 9.26 6.51
N CYS A 219 1.91 9.12 7.57
CA CYS A 219 1.53 8.37 8.78
C CYS A 219 0.22 8.88 9.39
N LEU A 220 0.19 10.18 9.72
CA LEU A 220 -0.95 10.79 10.41
C LEU A 220 -2.23 10.63 9.59
N SER A 221 -2.16 10.92 8.29
CA SER A 221 -3.27 10.76 7.36
C SER A 221 -3.74 9.31 7.30
N SER A 222 -2.84 8.33 7.16
CA SER A 222 -3.24 6.90 7.17
C SER A 222 -3.95 6.48 8.46
N GLU A 223 -3.46 6.93 9.63
CA GLU A 223 -4.10 6.62 10.91
C GLU A 223 -5.51 7.21 11.02
N ALA A 224 -5.72 8.40 10.47
CA ALA A 224 -7.04 9.05 10.45
C ALA A 224 -7.94 8.59 9.30
N VAL A 225 -7.39 8.10 8.19
CA VAL A 225 -8.16 7.64 7.02
C VAL A 225 -8.68 6.22 7.23
N LEU A 226 -7.98 5.40 8.02
CA LEU A 226 -8.46 4.09 8.47
C LEU A 226 -9.83 4.11 9.13
N GLU A 227 -10.15 5.26 9.70
CA GLU A 227 -11.41 5.50 10.33
C GLU A 227 -12.53 5.38 9.29
N PHE A 228 -12.24 5.60 8.00
CA PHE A 228 -13.23 5.66 6.95
C PHE A 228 -13.49 4.32 6.22
N CYS A 229 -12.70 3.26 6.43
CA CYS A 229 -12.97 1.96 5.77
C CYS A 229 -12.24 0.77 6.37
N ARG A 230 -12.88 -0.41 6.31
CA ARG A 230 -12.34 -1.74 6.61
C ARG A 230 -11.64 -1.83 7.96
N HIS A 231 -12.43 -1.98 9.02
CA HIS A 231 -11.88 -2.15 10.37
C HIS A 231 -11.04 -3.43 10.45
N PRO A 232 -9.70 -3.34 10.61
CA PRO A 232 -8.89 -4.52 10.85
C PRO A 232 -9.44 -5.31 12.03
N VAL A 233 -9.50 -6.64 11.90
CA VAL A 233 -9.82 -7.52 13.02
C VAL A 233 -8.55 -7.81 13.82
N ASP A 234 -7.47 -8.16 13.13
CA ASP A 234 -6.18 -8.50 13.74
C ASP A 234 -5.03 -8.13 12.78
N ILE A 235 -3.94 -7.64 13.36
CA ILE A 235 -2.70 -7.29 12.68
C ILE A 235 -1.54 -7.83 13.52
N ARG A 236 -0.89 -8.87 13.00
CA ARG A 236 0.20 -9.57 13.71
C ARG A 236 1.31 -10.01 12.77
N GLU A 237 2.49 -10.28 13.33
CA GLU A 237 3.61 -10.83 12.57
C GLU A 237 3.58 -12.37 12.61
N ARG A 238 3.70 -13.03 11.45
CA ARG A 238 3.87 -14.49 11.32
C ARG A 238 4.87 -14.77 10.20
N ASN A 239 5.87 -15.62 10.48
CA ASN A 239 6.90 -16.01 9.51
C ASN A 239 7.59 -14.81 8.82
N GLY A 240 7.76 -13.70 9.56
CA GLY A 240 8.35 -12.46 9.03
C GLY A 240 7.45 -11.67 8.09
N MET A 241 6.15 -11.95 8.05
CA MET A 241 5.13 -11.19 7.30
C MET A 241 4.14 -10.54 8.26
N VAL A 242 3.61 -9.38 7.88
CA VAL A 242 2.48 -8.73 8.57
C VAL A 242 1.18 -9.33 8.05
N MET A 243 0.52 -10.11 8.89
CA MET A 243 -0.81 -10.66 8.64
C MET A 243 -1.84 -9.57 8.92
N PHE A 244 -2.51 -9.07 7.88
CA PHE A 244 -3.58 -8.07 7.99
C PHE A 244 -4.93 -8.76 7.76
N GLN A 245 -5.58 -9.15 8.87
CA GLN A 245 -6.89 -9.78 8.84
C GLN A 245 -7.98 -8.73 8.71
N GLN A 246 -8.75 -8.85 7.64
CA GLN A 246 -9.99 -8.14 7.43
C GLN A 246 -11.16 -9.01 7.93
N PRO A 247 -12.26 -8.38 8.38
CA PRO A 247 -13.45 -9.12 8.80
C PRO A 247 -13.93 -10.08 7.71
N ALA A 248 -14.49 -11.25 8.04
CA ALA A 248 -15.09 -12.14 7.02
C ALA A 248 -16.23 -11.43 6.26
N ASP A 249 -16.87 -10.52 6.97
CA ASP A 249 -17.87 -9.54 6.60
C ASP A 249 -17.22 -8.16 6.25
N ALA A 250 -15.99 -8.14 5.73
CA ALA A 250 -15.28 -6.90 5.35
C ALA A 250 -15.90 -6.17 4.16
N HIS A 251 -16.77 -6.84 3.39
CA HIS A 251 -17.76 -6.12 2.59
C HIS A 251 -18.69 -5.47 3.60
N ASP A 252 -18.85 -4.13 3.59
CA ASP A 252 -19.51 -3.31 4.63
C ASP A 252 -20.92 -3.74 5.11
N GLY A 253 -21.42 -4.92 4.79
CA GLY A 253 -22.69 -5.53 5.12
C GLY A 253 -23.12 -5.28 6.56
N PRO A 254 -22.38 -5.72 7.59
CA PRO A 254 -22.75 -5.45 8.99
C PRO A 254 -22.87 -3.96 9.25
N MET A 255 -21.88 -3.19 8.80
CA MET A 255 -21.83 -1.75 9.01
C MET A 255 -23.02 -1.06 8.32
N ALA A 256 -23.43 -1.52 7.16
CA ALA A 256 -24.51 -0.98 6.36
C ALA A 256 -25.89 -1.41 6.88
N TYR A 257 -26.04 -2.66 7.34
CA TYR A 257 -27.22 -3.15 8.05
C TYR A 257 -27.48 -2.33 9.32
N LEU A 258 -26.43 -2.04 10.08
CA LEU A 258 -26.51 -1.31 11.34
C LEU A 258 -26.51 0.22 11.18
N GLY A 259 -26.35 0.72 9.95
CA GLY A 259 -26.26 2.15 9.69
C GLY A 259 -25.06 2.82 10.33
N ARG A 260 -23.95 2.10 10.47
CA ARG A 260 -22.74 2.63 11.08
C ARG A 260 -22.19 3.77 10.24
N HIS A 261 -21.47 4.64 10.93
CA HIS A 261 -20.82 5.77 10.30
C HIS A 261 -19.71 5.25 9.38
N VAL A 262 -19.55 5.85 8.20
CA VAL A 262 -18.42 5.52 7.31
C VAL A 262 -17.10 5.74 8.06
N ALA A 263 -17.05 6.77 8.93
CA ALA A 263 -15.94 7.07 9.82
C ALA A 263 -16.06 6.38 11.21
N GLY A 264 -15.54 5.17 11.40
CA GLY A 264 -15.35 4.50 12.69
C GLY A 264 -14.03 4.89 13.40
N LYS A 265 -13.81 4.45 14.64
CA LYS A 265 -12.58 4.74 15.41
C LYS A 265 -11.84 3.46 15.70
N VAL A 266 -10.65 3.30 15.11
CA VAL A 266 -9.78 2.16 15.39
C VAL A 266 -8.56 2.66 16.15
N ARG A 267 -8.38 2.22 17.39
CA ARG A 267 -7.09 2.42 18.08
C ARG A 267 -6.18 1.28 17.65
N TRP A 268 -4.97 1.59 17.21
CA TRP A 268 -4.04 0.55 16.77
C TRP A 268 -3.78 -0.50 17.86
N GLN A 269 -3.84 -0.12 19.14
CA GLN A 269 -3.66 -1.04 20.27
C GLN A 269 -4.73 -2.13 20.34
N ASP A 270 -5.91 -1.88 19.76
CA ASP A 270 -7.02 -2.83 19.79
C ASP A 270 -6.86 -3.92 18.73
N VAL A 271 -6.05 -3.68 17.70
CA VAL A 271 -5.98 -4.51 16.49
C VAL A 271 -4.56 -4.92 16.10
N ALA A 272 -3.52 -4.32 16.68
CA ALA A 272 -2.14 -4.55 16.29
C ALA A 272 -1.20 -4.66 17.50
N ALA A 273 -0.26 -5.60 17.43
CA ALA A 273 0.76 -5.77 18.48
C ALA A 273 1.74 -4.58 18.59
N SER A 274 1.88 -3.78 17.53
CA SER A 274 2.67 -2.56 17.54
C SER A 274 2.14 -1.53 16.54
N ARG A 275 2.44 -0.25 16.79
CA ARG A 275 2.15 0.82 15.85
C ARG A 275 2.87 0.65 14.51
N GLU A 276 4.04 0.02 14.50
CA GLU A 276 4.79 -0.25 13.26
C GLU A 276 4.04 -1.23 12.36
N LEU A 277 3.55 -2.36 12.92
CA LEU A 277 2.76 -3.34 12.17
C LEU A 277 1.46 -2.73 11.66
N PHE A 278 0.80 -1.92 12.49
CA PHE A 278 -0.37 -1.15 12.10
C PHE A 278 -0.08 -0.28 10.88
N LEU A 279 0.92 0.60 10.95
CA LEU A 279 1.27 1.50 9.85
C LEU A 279 1.73 0.75 8.59
N ALA A 280 2.37 -0.41 8.72
CA ALA A 280 2.72 -1.25 7.57
C ALA A 280 1.45 -1.76 6.86
N ALA A 281 0.49 -2.31 7.62
CA ALA A 281 -0.79 -2.76 7.08
C ALA A 281 -1.55 -1.63 6.37
N LEU A 282 -1.54 -0.40 6.92
CA LEU A 282 -2.23 0.74 6.31
C LEU A 282 -1.53 1.35 5.12
N ALA A 283 -0.21 1.21 5.05
CA ALA A 283 0.54 1.62 3.89
C ALA A 283 0.43 0.60 2.75
N SER A 284 -0.02 -0.63 3.04
CA SER A 284 -0.24 -1.68 2.04
C SER A 284 -1.14 -1.15 0.94
N ASN A 285 -0.68 -1.25 -0.31
CA ASN A 285 -1.39 -0.83 -1.52
C ASN A 285 -1.74 0.68 -1.59
N SER A 286 -1.25 1.50 -0.66
CA SER A 286 -1.47 2.96 -0.63
C SER A 286 -0.46 3.75 -1.49
N CYS A 287 0.49 3.09 -2.17
CA CYS A 287 1.54 3.81 -2.91
C CYS A 287 0.99 4.73 -4.00
N MET A 288 -0.09 4.31 -4.69
CA MET A 288 -0.74 5.14 -5.72
C MET A 288 -1.46 6.38 -5.16
N GLU A 289 -1.93 6.33 -3.91
CA GLU A 289 -2.65 7.46 -3.27
C GLU A 289 -1.77 8.70 -3.09
N ILE A 290 -0.45 8.49 -2.95
CA ILE A 290 0.52 9.57 -2.75
C ILE A 290 0.67 10.44 -4.00
N TYR A 291 0.63 9.81 -5.17
CA TYR A 291 1.02 10.47 -6.41
C TYR A 291 -0.17 10.90 -7.26
N GLY A 292 -1.25 10.10 -7.25
CA GLY A 292 -2.45 10.33 -8.05
C GLY A 292 -3.72 10.66 -7.26
N GLY A 293 -3.70 10.48 -5.93
CA GLY A 293 -4.89 10.49 -5.09
C GLY A 293 -4.86 11.49 -3.95
N SER A 294 -5.42 11.08 -2.81
CA SER A 294 -5.77 11.93 -1.67
C SER A 294 -4.58 12.61 -0.98
N ARG A 295 -3.37 12.07 -1.10
CA ARG A 295 -2.17 12.56 -0.39
C ARG A 295 -1.29 13.46 -1.25
N ARG A 296 -1.67 13.68 -2.52
CA ARG A 296 -1.01 14.63 -3.44
C ARG A 296 -0.77 16.03 -2.84
N PRO A 297 -1.68 16.62 -2.06
CA PRO A 297 -1.46 17.95 -1.47
C PRO A 297 -0.20 18.04 -0.59
N PHE A 298 0.16 16.96 0.12
CA PHE A 298 1.38 16.93 0.93
C PHE A 298 2.63 16.93 0.07
N LEU A 299 2.59 16.23 -1.05
CA LEU A 299 3.67 16.23 -2.02
C LEU A 299 3.85 17.62 -2.65
N ASP A 300 2.75 18.28 -3.01
CA ASP A 300 2.79 19.64 -3.57
C ASP A 300 3.26 20.69 -2.55
N LEU A 301 2.95 20.52 -1.26
CA LEU A 301 3.50 21.33 -0.17
C LEU A 301 5.02 21.21 -0.08
N VAL A 302 5.54 19.99 -0.22
CA VAL A 302 6.96 19.68 -0.02
C VAL A 302 7.81 19.95 -1.27
N LEU A 303 7.26 19.73 -2.46
CA LEU A 303 7.95 19.92 -3.74
C LEU A 303 7.64 21.25 -4.43
N GLU A 304 6.74 22.06 -3.85
CA GLU A 304 6.38 23.46 -4.15
C GLU A 304 6.50 23.88 -5.62
N ARG A 305 5.39 23.80 -6.37
CA ARG A 305 5.37 23.94 -7.84
C ARG A 305 5.07 25.35 -8.38
N LYS A 306 4.65 26.31 -7.55
CA LYS A 306 4.37 27.70 -8.01
C LYS A 306 5.18 28.71 -7.20
N GLY A 307 6.12 29.38 -7.87
CA GLY A 307 6.87 30.52 -7.34
C GLY A 307 8.23 30.20 -6.71
N VAL A 308 8.51 28.92 -6.42
CA VAL A 308 9.87 28.43 -6.17
C VAL A 308 10.17 27.46 -7.29
N PRO A 309 11.22 27.66 -8.10
CA PRO A 309 11.47 26.76 -9.20
C PRO A 309 11.83 25.40 -8.59
N ALA A 310 11.18 24.32 -9.01
CA ALA A 310 11.60 22.94 -8.71
C ALA A 310 13.12 22.75 -8.92
N GLN A 311 13.74 23.58 -9.77
CA GLN A 311 15.19 23.80 -9.92
C GLN A 311 15.97 24.05 -8.62
N ALA A 312 15.31 24.45 -7.52
CA ALA A 312 15.95 24.70 -6.23
C ALA A 312 16.27 23.41 -5.47
N LEU A 313 15.54 22.32 -5.72
CA LEU A 313 15.78 21.01 -5.13
C LEU A 313 16.30 19.99 -6.15
N GLY A 314 15.81 20.00 -7.39
CA GLY A 314 16.29 19.09 -8.43
C GLY A 314 16.01 19.55 -9.87
N THR A 315 16.64 18.85 -10.82
CA THR A 315 16.46 19.06 -12.26
C THR A 315 15.34 18.20 -12.84
N CYS A 316 15.02 17.06 -12.23
CA CYS A 316 13.99 16.12 -12.69
C CYS A 316 13.33 15.40 -11.51
N VAL A 317 12.02 15.13 -11.61
CA VAL A 317 11.26 14.26 -10.70
C VAL A 317 10.50 13.28 -11.57
N GLU A 318 10.68 11.98 -11.31
CA GLU A 318 10.09 10.87 -12.05
C GLU A 318 9.29 10.00 -11.08
N VAL A 319 8.16 9.46 -11.54
CA VAL A 319 7.50 8.35 -10.82
C VAL A 319 8.09 7.07 -11.36
N VAL A 320 8.73 6.29 -10.48
CA VAL A 320 9.25 4.97 -10.81
C VAL A 320 8.32 3.92 -10.24
N CYS A 321 7.91 2.98 -11.07
CA CYS A 321 7.09 1.83 -10.69
C CYS A 321 7.94 0.57 -10.78
N PHE A 322 7.99 -0.24 -9.72
CA PHE A 322 8.86 -1.41 -9.66
C PHE A 322 8.29 -2.54 -8.80
N ARG A 323 8.76 -3.77 -9.03
CA ARG A 323 8.49 -4.90 -8.13
C ARG A 323 9.49 -4.85 -6.97
N PRO A 324 9.04 -4.83 -5.71
CA PRO A 324 9.93 -4.74 -4.57
C PRO A 324 10.69 -6.06 -4.35
N LYS A 325 11.85 -6.01 -3.70
CA LYS A 325 12.56 -7.17 -3.12
C LYS A 325 13.25 -6.82 -1.82
N ASN A 326 13.82 -7.82 -1.15
CA ASN A 326 14.43 -7.68 0.17
C ASN A 326 13.50 -6.91 1.12
N MET A 327 12.23 -7.33 1.14
CA MET A 327 11.25 -6.77 2.06
C MET A 327 11.56 -7.33 3.44
N HIS A 328 11.62 -6.44 4.44
CA HIS A 328 11.83 -6.86 5.81
C HIS A 328 10.61 -7.60 6.34
N ARG A 329 9.44 -6.99 6.13
CA ARG A 329 8.12 -7.47 6.56
C ARG A 329 7.07 -7.14 5.51
N PRO A 330 6.86 -7.98 4.47
CA PRO A 330 5.76 -7.77 3.54
C PRO A 330 4.42 -7.92 4.26
N VAL A 331 3.37 -7.34 3.69
CA VAL A 331 2.00 -7.43 4.19
C VAL A 331 1.23 -8.45 3.38
N TYR A 332 0.56 -9.35 4.09
CA TYR A 332 -0.36 -10.32 3.55
C TYR A 332 -1.75 -10.02 4.12
N SER A 333 -2.63 -9.48 3.27
CA SER A 333 -3.99 -9.10 3.64
C SER A 333 -4.94 -10.23 3.31
N PHE A 334 -5.85 -10.58 4.21
CA PHE A 334 -6.81 -11.66 3.95
C PHE A 334 -8.15 -11.44 4.65
N ILE A 335 -9.21 -12.02 4.09
CA ILE A 335 -10.56 -12.13 4.67
C ILE A 335 -10.74 -13.57 5.17
N GLY A 336 -11.03 -13.78 6.46
CA GLY A 336 -11.25 -15.11 7.03
C GLY A 336 -10.88 -15.22 8.51
N THR A 337 -10.76 -16.45 9.04
CA THR A 337 -10.27 -16.67 10.41
C THR A 337 -8.75 -16.63 10.48
N ASN A 338 -8.20 -16.62 11.70
CA ASN A 338 -6.77 -16.49 11.92
C ASN A 338 -6.27 -17.50 12.98
N PRO A 339 -5.44 -18.50 12.61
CA PRO A 339 -4.70 -18.60 11.35
C PRO A 339 -5.62 -18.90 10.15
N PRO A 340 -5.30 -18.35 8.98
CA PRO A 340 -6.07 -18.62 7.77
C PRO A 340 -6.03 -20.12 7.44
N THR A 341 -7.18 -20.72 7.16
CA THR A 341 -7.32 -22.11 6.67
C THR A 341 -7.70 -22.10 5.20
N LEU A 342 -7.31 -23.12 4.44
CA LEU A 342 -7.65 -23.20 3.00
C LEU A 342 -9.16 -23.11 2.74
N GLU A 343 -9.99 -23.52 3.72
CA GLU A 343 -11.45 -23.58 3.59
C GLU A 343 -12.15 -22.24 3.90
N GLU A 344 -11.47 -21.25 4.49
CA GLU A 344 -12.12 -20.04 5.02
C GLU A 344 -11.63 -18.72 4.40
N ILE A 345 -10.68 -18.76 3.47
CA ILE A 345 -10.07 -17.53 2.94
C ILE A 345 -10.68 -17.13 1.60
N GLN A 346 -11.25 -15.92 1.53
CA GLN A 346 -11.99 -15.46 0.36
C GLN A 346 -11.22 -14.49 -0.55
N ILE A 347 -10.44 -13.56 0.03
CA ILE A 347 -9.69 -12.54 -0.71
C ILE A 347 -8.34 -12.41 -0.06
N MET A 348 -7.27 -12.38 -0.86
CA MET A 348 -5.89 -12.45 -0.39
C MET A 348 -4.98 -11.62 -1.29
N ASP A 349 -4.38 -10.58 -0.71
CA ASP A 349 -3.44 -9.72 -1.42
C ASP A 349 -2.07 -9.78 -0.73
N PHE A 350 -1.03 -10.07 -1.52
CA PHE A 350 0.35 -9.89 -1.09
C PHE A 350 0.87 -8.58 -1.65
N ASN A 351 1.26 -7.64 -0.78
CA ASN A 351 1.89 -6.43 -1.29
C ASN A 351 3.25 -6.71 -1.98
N SER A 352 3.83 -7.88 -1.72
CA SER A 352 5.08 -8.34 -2.34
C SER A 352 4.93 -8.82 -3.78
N THR A 353 3.71 -9.18 -4.20
CA THR A 353 3.43 -9.53 -5.60
C THR A 353 3.07 -8.30 -6.41
N LEU A 354 2.68 -7.19 -5.77
CA LEU A 354 2.21 -5.95 -6.40
C LEU A 354 3.35 -5.00 -6.80
N ALA A 355 3.05 -4.11 -7.75
CA ALA A 355 4.00 -3.11 -8.21
C ALA A 355 3.92 -1.91 -7.27
N HIS A 356 5.07 -1.34 -6.96
CA HIS A 356 5.22 -0.25 -6.01
C HIS A 356 5.67 1.02 -6.73
N GLU A 357 5.09 2.17 -6.36
CA GLU A 357 5.48 3.47 -6.89
C GLU A 357 6.30 4.28 -5.87
N ALA A 358 7.40 4.86 -6.33
CA ALA A 358 8.22 5.81 -5.59
C ALA A 358 8.60 7.02 -6.47
N LEU A 359 9.12 8.09 -5.88
CA LEU A 359 9.64 9.22 -6.66
C LEU A 359 11.15 9.17 -6.77
N ARG A 360 11.66 9.18 -7.99
CA ARG A 360 13.08 9.42 -8.23
C ARG A 360 13.31 10.90 -8.50
N VAL A 361 14.13 11.53 -7.66
CA VAL A 361 14.52 12.94 -7.79
C VAL A 361 15.97 13.02 -8.23
N THR A 362 16.21 13.69 -9.35
CA THR A 362 17.56 14.03 -9.81
C THR A 362 17.88 15.46 -9.36
N LEU A 363 18.92 15.62 -8.55
CA LEU A 363 19.40 16.93 -8.08
C LEU A 363 20.17 17.68 -9.18
N VAL A 364 20.43 18.97 -8.96
CA VAL A 364 21.17 19.84 -9.91
C VAL A 364 22.57 19.32 -10.26
N ASP A 365 23.18 18.53 -9.38
CA ASP A 365 24.50 17.93 -9.61
C ASP A 365 24.42 16.52 -10.21
N GLY A 366 23.23 16.07 -10.63
CA GLY A 366 22.99 14.73 -11.18
C GLY A 366 22.80 13.64 -10.13
N THR A 367 22.94 13.92 -8.83
CA THR A 367 22.65 12.93 -7.77
C THR A 367 21.21 12.47 -7.87
N LYS A 368 20.98 11.16 -7.96
CA LYS A 368 19.64 10.57 -7.93
C LYS A 368 19.31 10.08 -6.52
N LEU A 369 18.13 10.47 -6.03
CA LEU A 369 17.58 10.03 -4.77
C LEU A 369 16.20 9.44 -5.00
N VAL A 370 15.77 8.52 -4.14
CA VAL A 370 14.39 8.05 -4.08
C VAL A 370 13.69 8.65 -2.86
N ILE A 371 12.45 9.10 -3.04
CA ILE A 371 11.52 9.44 -1.97
C ILE A 371 10.46 8.33 -1.95
N ASP A 372 10.38 7.61 -0.83
CA ASP A 372 9.43 6.50 -0.66
C ASP A 372 8.82 6.50 0.75
N PRO A 373 7.86 7.40 1.03
CA PRO A 373 7.14 7.41 2.31
C PRO A 373 6.25 6.18 2.54
N THR A 374 6.07 5.34 1.52
CA THR A 374 5.26 4.11 1.55
C THR A 374 6.09 2.84 1.67
N GLY A 375 7.42 2.92 1.66
CA GLY A 375 8.32 1.77 1.82
C GLY A 375 8.11 1.00 3.13
N ARG A 376 7.50 1.64 4.13
CA ARG A 376 7.11 1.00 5.39
C ARG A 376 6.16 -0.18 5.25
N GLN A 377 5.39 -0.27 4.16
CA GLN A 377 4.56 -1.44 3.89
C GLN A 377 5.40 -2.72 3.69
N PHE A 378 6.71 -2.57 3.46
CA PHE A 378 7.68 -3.64 3.34
C PHE A 378 8.58 -3.76 4.58
N GLY A 379 8.30 -2.99 5.63
CA GLY A 379 9.16 -2.85 6.81
C GLY A 379 10.45 -2.06 6.57
N TRP A 380 10.54 -1.28 5.48
CA TRP A 380 11.67 -0.38 5.24
C TRP A 380 11.52 0.91 6.04
N LYS A 381 12.62 1.37 6.63
CA LYS A 381 12.63 2.56 7.49
C LYS A 381 13.07 3.83 6.76
N GLU A 382 13.73 3.69 5.61
CA GLU A 382 14.11 4.83 4.79
C GLU A 382 12.92 5.44 4.02
N PHE A 383 12.70 6.74 4.20
CA PHE A 383 11.81 7.53 3.33
C PHE A 383 12.57 8.31 2.26
N LEU A 384 13.90 8.40 2.38
CA LEU A 384 14.80 9.09 1.46
C LEU A 384 16.14 8.35 1.39
N ALA A 385 16.52 7.90 0.19
CA ALA A 385 17.77 7.14 -0.01
C ALA A 385 18.45 7.47 -1.35
N PRO A 386 19.76 7.21 -1.50
CA PRO A 386 20.42 7.26 -2.81
C PRO A 386 19.86 6.21 -3.75
N TRP A 387 19.52 6.61 -4.97
CA TRP A 387 18.95 5.67 -5.97
C TRP A 387 19.91 4.53 -6.29
N ASP A 388 21.22 4.81 -6.40
CA ASP A 388 22.22 3.80 -6.73
C ASP A 388 22.39 2.73 -5.64
N THR A 389 22.00 3.04 -4.40
CA THR A 389 21.92 2.06 -3.30
C THR A 389 20.54 1.42 -3.25
N TYR A 390 19.49 2.20 -3.47
CA TYR A 390 18.12 1.71 -3.39
C TYR A 390 17.77 0.70 -4.49
N LEU A 391 18.18 0.96 -5.72
CA LEU A 391 17.89 0.13 -6.89
C LEU A 391 18.34 -1.34 -6.70
N PRO A 392 19.63 -1.64 -6.44
CA PRO A 392 20.05 -3.03 -6.29
C PRO A 392 19.48 -3.72 -5.03
N GLU A 393 19.12 -2.95 -4.00
CA GLU A 393 18.69 -3.49 -2.71
C GLU A 393 17.18 -3.68 -2.63
N ARG A 394 16.37 -2.83 -3.28
CA ARG A 394 14.90 -2.78 -3.11
C ARG A 394 14.12 -3.09 -4.37
N VAL A 395 14.74 -3.02 -5.54
CA VAL A 395 14.05 -3.15 -6.84
C VAL A 395 14.43 -4.49 -7.47
N HIS A 396 13.45 -5.37 -7.61
CA HIS A 396 13.60 -6.61 -8.37
C HIS A 396 13.55 -6.33 -9.87
N ASN A 397 12.48 -5.64 -10.29
CA ASN A 397 12.23 -5.30 -11.68
C ASN A 397 11.66 -3.87 -11.77
N LEU A 398 12.17 -3.07 -12.70
CA LEU A 398 11.65 -1.73 -12.97
C LEU A 398 10.56 -1.84 -14.03
N VAL A 399 9.30 -1.65 -13.63
CA VAL A 399 8.11 -1.82 -14.46
C VAL A 399 7.91 -0.62 -15.38
N SER A 400 8.00 0.60 -14.84
CA SER A 400 7.91 1.81 -15.65
C SER A 400 8.61 3.01 -15.02
N GLU A 401 9.00 3.95 -15.88
CA GLU A 401 9.53 5.25 -15.50
C GLU A 401 8.68 6.32 -16.19
N LYS A 402 7.88 7.05 -15.41
CA LYS A 402 7.03 8.12 -15.92
C LYS A 402 7.72 9.45 -15.67
N GLY A 403 8.03 10.16 -16.75
CA GLY A 403 8.67 11.47 -16.71
C GLY A 403 7.82 12.54 -16.01
N PRO A 404 8.42 13.70 -15.69
CA PRO A 404 7.77 14.78 -14.94
C PRO A 404 6.49 15.29 -15.61
N GLU A 405 6.38 15.21 -16.93
CA GLU A 405 5.18 15.57 -17.69
C GLU A 405 3.92 14.86 -17.21
N ASN A 406 4.03 13.62 -16.71
CA ASN A 406 2.91 12.88 -16.13
C ASN A 406 2.54 13.39 -14.73
N LEU A 407 3.50 13.97 -14.01
CA LEU A 407 3.22 14.74 -12.80
C LEU A 407 2.65 16.13 -13.15
N VAL A 408 2.98 16.73 -14.30
CA VAL A 408 2.60 18.11 -14.72
C VAL A 408 1.20 18.22 -15.28
N LYS A 409 0.72 17.23 -16.04
CA LYS A 409 -0.53 17.36 -16.82
C LYS A 409 -1.82 17.47 -16.01
N ARG A 410 -1.83 17.13 -14.72
CA ARG A 410 -2.92 17.54 -13.82
C ARG A 410 -2.57 18.91 -13.26
N GLU A 411 -3.05 19.97 -13.92
CA GLU A 411 -3.10 21.30 -13.30
C GLU A 411 -3.95 21.20 -12.04
N VAL A 412 -3.29 20.98 -10.91
CA VAL A 412 -3.88 21.29 -9.62
C VAL A 412 -4.01 22.81 -9.65
N SER A 413 -5.22 23.32 -9.86
CA SER A 413 -5.57 24.69 -9.53
C SER A 413 -5.15 24.89 -8.07
N ILE A 414 -4.04 25.59 -7.89
CA ILE A 414 -3.38 25.74 -6.60
C ILE A 414 -4.28 26.63 -5.74
N TYR A 415 -5.01 25.98 -4.84
CA TYR A 415 -5.62 26.52 -3.62
C TYR A 415 -6.77 27.54 -3.76
N ASP A 416 -7.48 27.60 -4.89
CA ASP A 416 -8.86 28.13 -4.96
C ASP A 416 -9.88 26.99 -5.04
N GLY A 417 -9.51 25.81 -4.54
CA GLY A 417 -10.47 24.72 -4.37
C GLY A 417 -11.59 25.19 -3.42
N PRO A 418 -12.84 24.76 -3.66
CA PRO A 418 -13.93 25.03 -2.73
C PRO A 418 -13.47 24.73 -1.31
N SER A 419 -13.80 25.62 -0.36
CA SER A 419 -13.60 25.33 1.07
C SER A 419 -14.15 23.93 1.40
N LEU A 420 -13.69 23.29 2.48
CA LEU A 420 -14.30 22.03 2.94
C LEU A 420 -15.84 22.13 2.93
N GLN A 421 -16.39 23.26 3.37
CA GLN A 421 -17.83 23.53 3.32
C GLN A 421 -18.41 23.45 1.90
N ALA A 422 -17.72 23.95 0.88
CA ALA A 422 -18.22 23.94 -0.49
C ALA A 422 -18.11 22.56 -1.18
N GLU A 423 -17.14 21.70 -0.83
CA GLU A 423 -17.17 20.29 -1.24
C GLU A 423 -18.29 19.53 -0.52
N LEU A 424 -18.52 19.80 0.77
CA LEU A 424 -19.63 19.21 1.51
C LEU A 424 -20.98 19.66 0.96
N ASP A 425 -21.12 20.93 0.61
CA ASP A 425 -22.30 21.45 -0.05
C ASP A 425 -22.47 20.80 -1.43
N ARG A 426 -21.37 20.43 -2.11
CA ARG A 426 -21.42 19.65 -3.34
C ARG A 426 -21.99 18.25 -3.08
N TYR A 427 -21.51 17.50 -2.08
CA TYR A 427 -22.10 16.19 -1.72
C TYR A 427 -23.57 16.32 -1.33
N SER A 428 -23.88 17.29 -0.48
CA SER A 428 -25.25 17.54 0.00
C SER A 428 -26.20 17.92 -1.13
N ARG A 429 -25.69 18.52 -2.22
CA ARG A 429 -26.47 18.87 -3.43
C ARG A 429 -26.48 17.77 -4.48
N ALA A 430 -25.46 16.90 -4.50
CA ALA A 430 -25.28 15.92 -5.57
C ALA A 430 -26.45 14.92 -5.63
N ARG A 431 -27.19 14.68 -4.53
CA ARG A 431 -28.27 13.68 -4.43
C ARG A 431 -27.86 12.25 -4.83
N ILE A 432 -26.59 12.02 -5.13
CA ILE A 432 -26.10 10.76 -5.68
C ILE A 432 -25.70 9.86 -4.51
N HIS A 433 -26.24 8.65 -4.54
CA HIS A 433 -25.79 7.52 -3.74
C HIS A 433 -24.39 7.11 -4.22
N GLU A 434 -23.37 7.67 -3.59
CA GLU A 434 -21.99 7.39 -3.97
C GLU A 434 -21.50 6.08 -3.35
N ASP A 435 -20.63 5.42 -4.11
CA ASP A 435 -19.81 4.31 -3.65
C ASP A 435 -18.99 4.75 -2.43
N PRO A 436 -19.00 4.00 -1.30
CA PRO A 436 -18.21 4.32 -0.13
C PRO A 436 -16.75 4.62 -0.46
N ASP A 437 -16.09 3.84 -1.33
CA ASP A 437 -14.67 4.02 -1.65
C ASP A 437 -14.41 5.38 -2.30
N VAL A 438 -15.34 5.88 -3.13
CA VAL A 438 -15.26 7.21 -3.75
C VAL A 438 -15.38 8.30 -2.70
N VAL A 439 -16.39 8.18 -1.84
CA VAL A 439 -16.66 9.13 -0.75
C VAL A 439 -15.45 9.22 0.18
N ILE A 440 -14.88 8.08 0.55
CA ILE A 440 -13.73 7.99 1.45
C ILE A 440 -12.50 8.60 0.81
N THR A 441 -12.26 8.30 -0.47
CA THR A 441 -11.16 8.88 -1.24
C THR A 441 -11.27 10.40 -1.28
N ASP A 442 -12.46 10.94 -1.51
CA ASP A 442 -12.68 12.37 -1.58
C ASP A 442 -12.60 13.07 -0.22
N LEU A 443 -13.12 12.42 0.84
CA LEU A 443 -12.97 12.91 2.21
C LEU A 443 -11.51 12.98 2.60
N SER A 444 -10.78 11.88 2.40
CA SER A 444 -9.34 11.80 2.61
C SER A 444 -8.61 12.91 1.86
N THR A 445 -8.98 13.12 0.59
CA THR A 445 -8.43 14.20 -0.25
C THR A 445 -8.70 15.58 0.36
N THR A 446 -9.92 15.83 0.81
CA THR A 446 -10.34 17.13 1.35
C THR A 446 -9.67 17.44 2.67
N VAL A 447 -9.60 16.46 3.56
CA VAL A 447 -8.91 16.56 4.84
C VAL A 447 -7.41 16.80 4.64
N ASN A 448 -6.78 16.06 3.72
CA ASN A 448 -5.37 16.25 3.40
C ASN A 448 -5.08 17.63 2.78
N LYS A 449 -5.98 18.16 1.93
CA LYS A 449 -5.91 19.54 1.42
C LYS A 449 -5.99 20.56 2.57
N ALA A 450 -6.91 20.38 3.52
CA ALA A 450 -7.07 21.27 4.67
C ALA A 450 -5.83 21.27 5.56
N VAL A 451 -5.27 20.09 5.86
CA VAL A 451 -4.02 19.95 6.59
C VAL A 451 -2.89 20.66 5.84
N ALA A 452 -2.68 20.37 4.55
CA ALA A 452 -1.62 21.02 3.76
C ALA A 452 -1.75 22.56 3.74
N ALA A 453 -2.97 23.08 3.61
CA ALA A 453 -3.24 24.52 3.66
C ALA A 453 -2.90 25.11 5.04
N CYS A 454 -3.28 24.45 6.13
CA CYS A 454 -2.95 24.87 7.49
C CYS A 454 -1.44 24.94 7.71
N LEU A 455 -0.69 23.94 7.26
CA LEU A 455 0.77 23.92 7.39
C LEU A 455 1.43 25.02 6.56
N ASN A 456 0.93 25.28 5.34
CA ASN A 456 1.41 26.38 4.52
C ASN A 456 1.15 27.74 5.19
N MET A 457 -0.03 27.94 5.78
CA MET A 457 -0.34 29.17 6.52
C MET A 457 0.56 29.34 7.74
N HIS A 458 0.75 28.29 8.53
CA HIS A 458 1.65 28.28 9.67
C HIS A 458 3.09 28.63 9.24
N ALA A 459 3.56 28.01 8.15
CA ALA A 459 4.89 28.28 7.60
C ALA A 459 5.05 29.73 7.11
N LYS A 460 4.03 30.29 6.44
CA LYS A 460 4.00 31.68 5.99
C LYS A 460 4.01 32.67 7.14
N ARG A 461 3.15 32.46 8.15
CA ARG A 461 3.00 33.34 9.31
C ARG A 461 4.27 33.37 10.18
N ASP A 462 4.79 32.21 10.52
CA ASP A 462 5.80 32.10 11.58
C ASP A 462 7.23 32.09 11.04
N PHE A 463 7.42 31.75 9.75
CA PHE A 463 8.75 31.60 9.16
C PHE A 463 8.95 32.34 7.84
N ASN A 464 7.99 33.13 7.35
CA ASN A 464 8.00 33.75 6.01
C ASN A 464 8.03 32.72 4.86
N GLY A 465 7.39 31.57 5.06
CA GLY A 465 7.16 30.55 4.04
C GLY A 465 7.93 29.25 4.28
N PHE A 466 7.53 28.21 3.56
CA PHE A 466 8.03 26.84 3.78
C PHE A 466 9.54 26.71 3.54
N LYS A 467 10.07 27.40 2.52
CA LYS A 467 11.52 27.44 2.24
C LYS A 467 12.36 27.97 3.41
N ALA A 468 11.89 29.00 4.10
CA ALA A 468 12.58 29.60 5.23
C ALA A 468 12.50 28.69 6.47
N PHE A 469 11.33 28.09 6.71
CA PHE A 469 11.15 27.03 7.71
C PHE A 469 12.12 25.84 7.50
N LEU A 470 12.26 25.33 6.27
CA LEU A 470 13.22 24.26 5.97
C LEU A 470 14.70 24.67 6.14
N SER A 471 14.97 25.97 6.33
CA SER A 471 16.32 26.54 6.45
C SER A 471 16.70 26.89 7.90
N LEU A 472 15.83 26.64 8.88
CA LEU A 472 16.10 26.80 10.31
C LEU A 472 17.33 25.98 10.78
N SER A 473 17.90 26.30 11.95
CA SER A 473 18.88 25.39 12.57
C SER A 473 18.26 24.02 12.88
N THR A 474 19.06 22.99 13.18
CA THR A 474 18.50 21.66 13.48
C THR A 474 17.54 21.68 14.66
N ASN A 475 17.89 22.37 15.75
CA ASN A 475 17.04 22.41 16.95
C ASN A 475 15.77 23.23 16.72
N GLU A 476 15.88 24.40 16.07
CA GLU A 476 14.72 25.21 15.71
C GLU A 476 13.79 24.47 14.74
N PHE A 477 14.35 23.77 13.74
CA PHE A 477 13.57 22.97 12.81
C PHE A 477 12.80 21.87 13.55
N GLN A 478 13.42 21.13 14.47
CA GLN A 478 12.74 20.06 15.22
C GLN A 478 11.60 20.61 16.09
N ALA A 479 11.84 21.71 16.81
CA ALA A 479 10.80 22.35 17.61
C ALA A 479 9.62 22.85 16.74
N ALA A 480 9.93 23.53 15.63
CA ALA A 480 8.93 24.03 14.70
C ALA A 480 8.18 22.89 13.99
N ARG A 481 8.88 21.81 13.63
CA ARG A 481 8.28 20.60 13.05
C ARG A 481 7.30 19.95 14.02
N GLN A 482 7.68 19.79 15.29
CA GLN A 482 6.78 19.22 16.30
C GLN A 482 5.49 20.03 16.41
N SER A 483 5.60 21.35 16.59
CA SER A 483 4.45 22.27 16.62
C SER A 483 3.58 22.16 15.35
N MET A 484 4.22 22.01 14.19
CA MET A 484 3.53 21.85 12.91
C MET A 484 2.75 20.52 12.82
N MET A 485 3.34 19.42 13.31
CA MET A 485 2.70 18.10 13.32
C MET A 485 1.59 18.01 14.37
N ASP A 486 1.74 18.64 15.53
CA ASP A 486 0.68 18.75 16.55
C ASP A 486 -0.54 19.51 15.99
N ASN A 487 -0.30 20.59 15.24
CA ASN A 487 -1.36 21.33 14.54
C ASN A 487 -2.01 20.47 13.45
N ALA A 488 -1.22 19.78 12.62
CA ALA A 488 -1.74 18.88 11.59
C ALA A 488 -2.65 17.81 12.19
N LYS A 489 -2.20 17.15 13.26
CA LYS A 489 -2.97 16.14 13.99
C LYS A 489 -4.26 16.72 14.59
N THR A 490 -4.20 17.92 15.15
CA THR A 490 -5.39 18.60 15.71
C THR A 490 -6.43 18.90 14.63
N VAL A 491 -6.00 19.44 13.47
CA VAL A 491 -6.87 19.70 12.33
C VAL A 491 -7.47 18.41 11.79
N LEU A 492 -6.64 17.39 11.62
CA LEU A 492 -7.04 16.07 11.14
C LEU A 492 -8.12 15.43 12.03
N ASN A 493 -7.83 15.33 13.34
CA ASN A 493 -8.79 14.81 14.31
C ASN A 493 -10.06 15.66 14.39
N GLY A 494 -9.94 16.99 14.31
CA GLY A 494 -11.10 17.88 14.29
C GLY A 494 -12.02 17.61 13.11
N HIS A 495 -11.47 17.36 11.91
CA HIS A 495 -12.26 16.99 10.74
C HIS A 495 -12.88 15.60 10.87
N VAL A 496 -12.14 14.60 11.32
CA VAL A 496 -12.67 13.27 11.59
C VAL A 496 -13.84 13.33 12.58
N GLU A 497 -13.64 13.95 13.74
CA GLU A 497 -14.68 14.03 14.78
C GLU A 497 -15.89 14.82 14.28
N TRP A 498 -15.65 15.86 13.47
CA TRP A 498 -16.72 16.57 12.80
C TRP A 498 -17.50 15.67 11.84
N PHE A 499 -16.83 14.85 11.02
CA PHE A 499 -17.50 13.86 10.17
C PHE A 499 -18.32 12.89 11.02
N ARG A 500 -17.72 12.29 12.06
CA ARG A 500 -18.41 11.36 12.99
C ARG A 500 -19.64 11.95 13.67
N GLY A 501 -19.61 13.24 13.97
CA GLY A 501 -20.72 13.94 14.59
C GLY A 501 -21.90 14.18 13.65
N ARG A 502 -21.74 13.94 12.34
CA ARG A 502 -22.83 14.08 11.37
C ARG A 502 -23.81 12.92 11.49
N LYS A 503 -25.09 13.25 11.42
CA LYS A 503 -26.14 12.24 11.29
C LYS A 503 -26.23 11.67 9.88
N ASP A 504 -25.72 12.41 8.91
CA ASP A 504 -25.98 12.21 7.49
C ASP A 504 -24.77 11.71 6.69
N PHE A 505 -24.07 10.73 7.26
CA PHE A 505 -22.89 10.11 6.68
C PHE A 505 -22.74 8.65 7.13
N ARG A 506 -23.81 7.89 6.89
CA ARG A 506 -23.98 6.51 7.36
C ARG A 506 -24.08 5.53 6.19
N LEU A 507 -23.58 4.33 6.41
CA LEU A 507 -23.64 3.26 5.41
C LEU A 507 -25.05 2.68 5.34
N TYR A 508 -25.45 2.21 4.16
CA TYR A 508 -26.65 1.42 3.98
C TYR A 508 -26.53 0.51 2.75
N LEU A 509 -27.39 -0.52 2.68
CA LEU A 509 -27.45 -1.44 1.54
C LEU A 509 -28.56 -1.01 0.59
N ASN A 510 -28.25 -0.88 -0.70
CA ASN A 510 -29.24 -0.61 -1.72
C ASN A 510 -29.90 -1.93 -2.18
N PRO A 511 -31.15 -2.24 -1.79
CA PRO A 511 -31.78 -3.51 -2.14
C PRO A 511 -32.15 -3.63 -3.62
N HIS A 512 -32.06 -2.54 -4.39
CA HIS A 512 -32.42 -2.54 -5.82
C HIS A 512 -31.32 -3.06 -6.73
N THR A 513 -30.10 -3.27 -6.21
CA THR A 513 -29.07 -3.98 -6.95
C THR A 513 -29.13 -5.47 -6.64
N VAL A 514 -28.68 -6.29 -7.59
CA VAL A 514 -28.66 -7.76 -7.43
C VAL A 514 -27.80 -8.17 -6.23
N THR A 515 -26.76 -7.41 -5.94
CA THR A 515 -25.74 -7.70 -4.93
C THR A 515 -25.90 -6.90 -3.62
N MET A 516 -26.99 -6.13 -3.47
CA MET A 516 -27.17 -5.22 -2.33
C MET A 516 -25.96 -4.29 -2.10
N GLU A 517 -25.65 -3.47 -3.10
CA GLU A 517 -24.45 -2.61 -3.07
C GLU A 517 -24.45 -1.68 -1.84
N HIS A 518 -23.29 -1.56 -1.19
CA HIS A 518 -23.06 -0.56 -0.16
C HIS A 518 -23.11 0.83 -0.75
N LYS A 519 -23.75 1.75 -0.02
CA LYS A 519 -23.84 3.16 -0.37
C LYS A 519 -23.69 4.00 0.88
N VAL A 520 -23.34 5.27 0.68
CA VAL A 520 -23.34 6.28 1.74
C VAL A 520 -24.61 7.10 1.65
N ALA A 521 -25.34 7.20 2.76
CA ALA A 521 -26.49 8.07 2.89
C ALA A 521 -26.01 9.50 3.18
N PHE A 522 -26.44 10.43 2.32
CA PHE A 522 -26.23 11.87 2.46
C PHE A 522 -27.55 12.60 2.69
N GLY A 523 -27.52 13.60 3.56
CA GLY A 523 -28.69 14.40 3.93
C GLY A 523 -29.52 13.82 5.09
N GLU A 524 -29.96 14.72 5.96
CA GLU A 524 -30.70 14.37 7.19
C GLU A 524 -32.02 13.63 6.89
N GLN A 525 -32.72 13.96 5.81
CA GLN A 525 -34.00 13.33 5.45
C GLN A 525 -33.85 11.84 5.11
N LEU A 526 -32.85 11.48 4.31
CA LEU A 526 -32.58 10.10 3.96
C LEU A 526 -32.14 9.31 5.19
N CYS A 527 -31.21 9.86 5.98
CA CYS A 527 -30.77 9.17 7.19
C CYS A 527 -31.90 8.99 8.20
N GLN A 528 -32.77 9.98 8.39
CA GLN A 528 -33.95 9.83 9.25
C GLN A 528 -34.89 8.74 8.75
N ALA A 529 -35.08 8.60 7.43
CA ALA A 529 -35.89 7.52 6.87
C ALA A 529 -35.20 6.15 7.03
N LEU A 530 -33.87 6.10 6.91
CA LEU A 530 -33.07 4.89 7.12
C LEU A 530 -32.95 4.48 8.59
N GLU A 531 -33.15 5.39 9.56
CA GLU A 531 -33.19 5.03 10.99
C GLU A 531 -34.24 3.96 11.31
N GLU A 532 -35.33 3.92 10.52
CA GLU A 532 -36.37 2.91 10.66
C GLU A 532 -36.14 1.66 9.79
N VAL A 533 -35.12 1.69 8.93
CA VAL A 533 -34.68 0.57 8.07
C VAL A 533 -33.52 -0.19 8.71
N TRP A 534 -32.58 0.53 9.33
CA TRP A 534 -31.42 -0.06 9.97
C TRP A 534 -31.82 -1.10 11.02
N ILE A 535 -31.00 -2.15 11.08
CA ILE A 535 -31.16 -3.28 11.98
C ILE A 535 -30.48 -2.90 13.29
N SER A 536 -31.11 -3.23 14.41
CA SER A 536 -30.49 -3.01 15.72
C SER A 536 -29.34 -4.01 15.95
N ASP A 537 -28.43 -3.69 16.85
CA ASP A 537 -27.30 -4.59 17.18
C ASP A 537 -27.80 -5.98 17.66
N ASP A 538 -28.82 -6.01 18.52
CA ASP A 538 -29.40 -7.26 19.04
C ASP A 538 -30.05 -8.10 17.92
N GLU A 539 -30.77 -7.46 17.00
CA GLU A 539 -31.38 -8.16 15.85
C GLU A 539 -30.33 -8.66 14.87
N TYR A 540 -29.28 -7.88 14.62
CA TYR A 540 -28.18 -8.29 13.78
C TYR A 540 -27.46 -9.50 14.38
N ASP A 541 -27.17 -9.48 15.68
CA ASP A 541 -26.55 -10.60 16.37
C ASP A 541 -27.41 -11.88 16.36
N GLU A 542 -28.75 -11.75 16.38
CA GLU A 542 -29.67 -12.90 16.20
C GLU A 542 -29.62 -13.46 14.77
N LEU A 543 -29.39 -12.60 13.77
CA LEU A 543 -29.62 -12.91 12.36
C LEU A 543 -28.36 -13.07 11.51
N LYS A 544 -27.18 -12.67 12.00
CA LYS A 544 -25.93 -12.66 11.21
C LYS A 544 -25.51 -14.04 10.69
N ASP A 545 -25.95 -15.10 11.35
CA ASP A 545 -25.73 -16.49 10.94
C ASP A 545 -26.81 -17.01 9.94
N ASP A 546 -27.83 -16.20 9.63
CA ASP A 546 -28.87 -16.44 8.61
C ASP A 546 -28.99 -15.24 7.65
N PRO A 547 -28.06 -15.11 6.68
CA PRO A 547 -28.04 -13.99 5.74
C PRO A 547 -29.35 -13.82 4.96
N SER A 548 -30.04 -14.92 4.64
CA SER A 548 -31.30 -14.86 3.90
C SER A 548 -32.41 -14.16 4.70
N ARG A 549 -32.51 -14.47 6.00
CA ARG A 549 -33.47 -13.81 6.89
C ARG A 549 -33.08 -12.36 7.16
N LEU A 550 -31.79 -12.07 7.29
CA LEU A 550 -31.26 -10.71 7.45
C LEU A 550 -31.59 -9.82 6.23
N ASP A 551 -31.30 -10.32 5.02
CA ASP A 551 -31.60 -9.65 3.75
C ASP A 551 -33.11 -9.41 3.57
N SER A 552 -33.93 -10.42 3.90
CA SER A 552 -35.39 -10.31 3.85
C SER A 552 -35.90 -9.22 4.79
N LEU A 553 -35.44 -9.22 6.04
CA LEU A 553 -35.82 -8.21 7.03
C LEU A 553 -35.46 -6.80 6.55
N TRP A 554 -34.27 -6.62 6.00
CA TRP A 554 -33.83 -5.34 5.44
C TRP A 554 -34.73 -4.86 4.30
N ARG A 555 -35.03 -5.74 3.34
CA ARG A 555 -35.88 -5.43 2.18
C ARG A 555 -37.30 -5.08 2.62
N ASP A 556 -37.86 -5.81 3.56
CA ASP A 556 -39.21 -5.55 4.09
C ASP A 556 -39.28 -4.18 4.76
N ARG A 557 -38.28 -3.81 5.58
CA ARG A 557 -38.22 -2.48 6.20
C ARG A 557 -38.01 -1.38 5.15
N TRP A 558 -37.13 -1.61 4.18
CA TRP A 558 -36.90 -0.66 3.09
C TRP A 558 -38.19 -0.36 2.32
N ASP A 559 -38.90 -1.40 1.86
CA ASP A 559 -40.13 -1.27 1.09
C ASP A 559 -41.25 -0.63 1.94
N ALA A 560 -41.31 -0.91 3.24
CA ALA A 560 -42.28 -0.30 4.15
C ALA A 560 -42.03 1.21 4.40
N LYS A 561 -40.77 1.66 4.40
CA LYS A 561 -40.39 3.03 4.82
C LYS A 561 -40.05 3.96 3.68
N LEU A 562 -39.23 3.50 2.73
CA LEU A 562 -38.77 4.28 1.59
C LEU A 562 -39.64 4.04 0.35
N GLY A 563 -40.23 2.84 0.25
CA GLY A 563 -41.14 2.45 -0.82
C GLY A 563 -40.51 2.48 -2.22
N PRO A 564 -41.31 2.21 -3.27
CA PRO A 564 -40.80 2.16 -4.64
C PRO A 564 -40.41 3.54 -5.20
N ASN A 565 -40.83 4.64 -4.57
CA ASN A 565 -40.57 6.00 -5.07
C ASN A 565 -39.12 6.47 -4.84
N TYR A 566 -38.34 5.75 -4.01
CA TYR A 566 -36.93 6.04 -3.77
C TYR A 566 -35.99 5.42 -4.83
N ARG A 567 -36.54 4.82 -5.90
CA ARG A 567 -35.80 4.05 -6.92
C ARG A 567 -35.05 4.88 -7.97
N ASP A 568 -35.42 6.14 -8.18
CA ASP A 568 -34.98 6.94 -9.35
C ASP A 568 -34.12 8.18 -8.98
N GLY A 569 -33.53 8.19 -7.77
CA GLY A 569 -32.80 9.33 -7.20
C GLY A 569 -31.33 9.40 -7.58
#